data_AF-A0A8J3HL07-F1
#
_entry.id   AF-A0A8J3HL07-F1
#
_cell.length_a   1.000
_cell.length_b   1.000
_cell.length_c   1.000
_cell.angle_alpha   90.00
_cell.angle_beta   90.00
_cell.angle_gamma   90.00
#
_symmetry.space_group_name_H-M   'P 1'
#
loop_
_entity.id
_entity.type
_entity.pdbx_description
1 polymer ?
#
loop_
_entity_poly.entity_id
_entity_poly.type
_entity_poly.pdbx_seq_one_letter_code
_entity_poly.pdbx_strand_id
1 'polypeptide(L)'
;MAEATPYPRAWTRRATGIGLAAALVFGLAALVTYLCGRADVERLVTHGAPADAAVVAVRHHNRIDTTVVRYDYGGRTYTAELTGAFGTGLAVGDHPTVYLDPAHPGTVATADGLASRAGHWLPPVLATIAGITAFLAIGGRIVTVRRRRWNEARLDDMPEPEVQGRRSRGVVRRRDGFASVMVAVIAVAVPIAAVVDPPETVAVVAGLLIPVAIAFYLLGLAVKIVITPRRLSLHTAFRVYHVPRHLIGGVDLADDDHVRVRVAGYRHLAVPMGVSAVWDVPIDRLNRRPAQLRAAAKILGLLAAVPAERTLGDVRTRPRFFTIVLGLLAGGTFAVVVASVLGAGRV
;
A
#
# COMPACT_ATOMS: atom_id res chain seq x y z
N MET A 1 24.99 24.75 -23.08
CA MET A 1 23.76 24.14 -23.62
C MET A 1 23.64 22.76 -23.02
N ALA A 2 22.68 22.53 -22.12
CA ALA A 2 22.45 21.20 -21.56
C ALA A 2 21.59 20.40 -22.55
N GLU A 3 22.10 19.26 -23.01
CA GLU A 3 21.34 18.30 -23.81
C GLU A 3 20.06 17.90 -23.06
N ALA A 4 18.91 18.13 -23.69
CA ALA A 4 17.63 17.69 -23.17
C ALA A 4 17.65 16.17 -23.12
N THR A 5 17.85 15.60 -21.92
CA THR A 5 17.78 14.15 -21.71
C THR A 5 16.47 13.62 -22.31
N PRO A 6 16.52 12.62 -23.21
CA PRO A 6 15.34 12.11 -23.89
C PRO A 6 14.33 11.67 -22.84
N TYR A 7 13.15 12.29 -22.88
CA TYR A 7 12.11 12.00 -21.89
C TYR A 7 11.77 10.50 -21.93
N PRO A 8 11.66 9.83 -20.77
CA PRO A 8 11.21 8.45 -20.72
C PRO A 8 9.85 8.34 -21.43
N ARG A 9 9.74 7.36 -22.34
CA ARG A 9 8.56 7.16 -23.19
C ARG A 9 7.28 7.20 -22.36
N ALA A 10 6.33 8.05 -22.77
CA ALA A 10 5.06 8.21 -22.07
C ALA A 10 4.31 6.88 -21.99
N TRP A 11 3.78 6.53 -20.80
CA TRP A 11 3.03 5.29 -20.60
C TRP A 11 1.68 5.37 -21.34
N THR A 12 1.57 4.63 -22.44
CA THR A 12 0.39 4.66 -23.32
C THR A 12 -0.79 3.88 -22.74
N ARG A 13 -2.02 4.13 -23.24
CA ARG A 13 -3.20 3.30 -22.89
C ARG A 13 -2.94 1.82 -23.23
N ARG A 14 -2.23 1.55 -24.33
CA ARG A 14 -1.84 0.21 -24.74
C ARG A 14 -0.90 -0.43 -23.73
N ALA A 15 0.13 0.28 -23.26
CA ALA A 15 1.05 -0.25 -22.24
C ALA A 15 0.35 -0.59 -20.92
N THR A 16 -0.61 0.23 -20.47
CA THR A 16 -1.45 -0.09 -19.30
C THR A 16 -2.32 -1.32 -19.53
N GLY A 17 -2.97 -1.41 -20.70
CA GLY A 17 -3.79 -2.57 -21.06
C GLY A 17 -2.98 -3.87 -21.07
N ILE A 18 -1.78 -3.84 -21.68
CA ILE A 18 -0.87 -4.99 -21.71
C ILE A 18 -0.43 -5.37 -20.29
N GLY A 19 -0.03 -4.41 -19.46
CA GLY A 19 0.38 -4.69 -18.08
C GLY A 19 -0.75 -5.29 -17.23
N LEU A 20 -1.97 -4.79 -17.36
CA LEU A 20 -3.13 -5.36 -16.67
C LEU A 20 -3.50 -6.76 -17.18
N ALA A 21 -3.43 -6.98 -18.48
CA ALA A 21 -3.65 -8.31 -19.07
C ALA A 21 -2.60 -9.32 -18.60
N ALA A 22 -1.32 -8.93 -18.57
CA ALA A 22 -0.25 -9.76 -18.02
C ALA A 22 -0.47 -10.08 -16.54
N ALA A 23 -0.84 -9.08 -15.73
CA ALA A 23 -1.16 -9.30 -14.32
C ALA A 23 -2.32 -10.30 -14.13
N LEU A 24 -3.37 -10.19 -14.96
CA LEU A 24 -4.50 -11.13 -14.95
C LEU A 24 -4.05 -12.55 -15.30
N VAL A 25 -3.23 -12.71 -16.34
CA VAL A 25 -2.70 -14.02 -16.75
C VAL A 25 -1.87 -14.66 -15.64
N PHE A 26 -0.97 -13.90 -14.98
CA PHE A 26 -0.19 -14.42 -13.86
C PHE A 26 -1.06 -14.76 -12.65
N GLY A 27 -2.07 -13.95 -12.33
CA GLY A 27 -3.01 -14.22 -11.25
C GLY A 27 -3.85 -15.49 -11.49
N LEU A 28 -4.34 -15.67 -12.71
CA LEU A 28 -5.07 -16.90 -13.10
C LEU A 28 -4.17 -18.13 -13.08
N ALA A 29 -2.93 -18.00 -13.56
CA ALA A 29 -1.96 -19.09 -13.51
C ALA A 29 -1.63 -19.49 -12.06
N ALA A 30 -1.47 -18.51 -11.15
CA ALA A 30 -1.26 -18.77 -9.72
C ALA A 30 -2.45 -19.50 -9.09
N LEU A 31 -3.68 -19.09 -9.42
CA LEU A 31 -4.89 -19.71 -8.90
C LEU A 31 -5.04 -21.15 -9.41
N VAL A 32 -4.84 -21.39 -10.70
CA VAL A 32 -4.94 -22.73 -11.30
C VAL A 32 -3.89 -23.67 -10.70
N THR A 33 -2.64 -23.23 -10.56
CA THR A 33 -1.59 -24.07 -9.96
C THR A 33 -1.85 -24.36 -8.48
N TYR A 34 -2.39 -23.40 -7.73
CA TYR A 34 -2.82 -23.62 -6.35
C TYR A 34 -3.96 -24.65 -6.25
N LEU A 35 -5.02 -24.49 -7.04
CA LEU A 35 -6.18 -25.40 -7.01
C LEU A 35 -5.80 -26.83 -7.43
N CYS A 36 -4.98 -26.98 -8.48
CA CYS A 36 -4.48 -28.29 -8.88
C CYS A 36 -3.60 -28.92 -7.78
N GLY A 37 -2.72 -28.15 -7.15
CA GLY A 37 -1.89 -28.63 -6.05
C GLY A 37 -2.73 -29.08 -4.85
N ARG A 38 -3.79 -28.34 -4.51
CA ARG A 38 -4.71 -28.69 -3.43
C ARG A 38 -5.51 -29.96 -3.74
N ALA A 39 -6.03 -30.08 -4.96
CA ALA A 39 -6.76 -31.27 -5.40
C ALA A 39 -5.87 -32.52 -5.40
N ASP A 40 -4.60 -32.39 -5.79
CA ASP A 40 -3.64 -33.49 -5.72
C ASP A 40 -3.37 -33.94 -4.28
N VAL A 41 -3.20 -33.00 -3.34
CA VAL A 41 -3.04 -33.30 -1.90
C VAL A 41 -4.28 -33.99 -1.35
N GLU A 42 -5.46 -33.45 -1.61
CA GLU A 42 -6.73 -34.03 -1.16
C GLU A 42 -6.94 -35.43 -1.73
N ARG A 43 -6.57 -35.66 -2.99
CA ARG A 43 -6.61 -36.97 -3.62
C ARG A 43 -5.67 -37.95 -2.92
N LEU A 44 -4.44 -37.55 -2.63
CA LEU A 44 -3.45 -38.39 -1.93
C LEU A 44 -3.89 -38.70 -0.51
N VAL A 45 -4.36 -37.72 0.26
CA VAL A 45 -4.82 -37.94 1.64
C VAL A 45 -6.04 -38.87 1.66
N THR A 46 -6.94 -38.76 0.68
CA THR A 46 -8.17 -39.56 0.65
C THR A 46 -7.98 -40.97 0.11
N HIS A 47 -7.11 -41.16 -0.90
CA HIS A 47 -6.99 -42.43 -1.64
C HIS A 47 -5.59 -43.04 -1.61
N GLY A 48 -4.60 -42.33 -1.09
CA GLY A 48 -3.22 -42.78 -1.00
C GLY A 48 -3.03 -43.82 0.09
N ALA A 49 -1.96 -44.61 -0.04
CA ALA A 49 -1.59 -45.57 0.98
C ALA A 49 -0.93 -44.83 2.16
N PRO A 50 -1.40 -44.99 3.40
CA PRO A 50 -0.74 -44.41 4.55
C PRO A 50 0.57 -45.15 4.84
N ALA A 51 1.62 -44.42 5.15
CA ALA A 51 2.89 -44.94 5.62
C ALA A 51 3.41 -44.10 6.80
N ASP A 52 4.00 -44.76 7.79
CA ASP A 52 4.74 -44.07 8.84
C ASP A 52 6.08 -43.59 8.28
N ALA A 53 6.36 -42.29 8.40
CA ALA A 53 7.57 -41.69 7.85
C ALA A 53 8.35 -41.02 8.95
N ALA A 54 9.66 -41.28 9.03
CA ALA A 54 10.55 -40.59 9.95
C ALA A 54 11.14 -39.33 9.30
N VAL A 55 11.09 -38.21 10.00
CA VAL A 55 11.76 -36.97 9.58
C VAL A 55 13.25 -37.12 9.78
N VAL A 56 14.01 -37.13 8.67
CA VAL A 56 15.47 -37.34 8.69
C VAL A 56 16.27 -36.05 8.55
N ALA A 57 15.67 -35.00 7.99
CA ALA A 57 16.31 -33.69 7.92
C ALA A 57 15.27 -32.58 7.81
N VAL A 58 15.58 -31.43 8.41
CA VAL A 58 14.87 -30.17 8.19
C VAL A 58 15.88 -29.17 7.64
N ARG A 59 15.61 -28.62 6.47
CA ARG A 59 16.48 -27.64 5.80
C ARG A 59 15.78 -26.29 5.84
N HIS A 60 16.35 -25.38 6.62
CA HIS A 60 15.93 -23.99 6.61
C HIS A 60 16.61 -23.26 5.47
N HIS A 61 15.90 -23.08 4.36
CA HIS A 61 16.34 -22.15 3.32
C HIS A 61 15.64 -20.80 3.56
N ASN A 62 16.33 -19.68 3.32
CA ASN A 62 15.88 -18.31 3.62
C ASN A 62 14.47 -17.91 3.09
N ARG A 63 13.81 -18.78 2.32
CA ARG A 63 12.48 -18.54 1.74
C ARG A 63 11.49 -19.69 1.89
N ILE A 64 11.96 -20.94 2.11
CA ILE A 64 11.12 -22.14 2.17
C ILE A 64 11.84 -23.15 3.06
N ASP A 65 11.17 -23.61 4.12
CA ASP A 65 11.64 -24.75 4.89
C ASP A 65 11.25 -26.03 4.16
N THR A 66 12.22 -26.93 3.99
CA THR A 66 11.97 -28.25 3.43
C THR A 66 12.25 -29.32 4.47
N THR A 67 11.37 -30.31 4.55
CA THR A 67 11.52 -31.45 5.47
C THR A 67 11.69 -32.72 4.68
N VAL A 68 12.81 -33.39 4.86
CA VAL A 68 13.08 -34.67 4.23
C VAL A 68 12.53 -35.76 5.15
N VAL A 69 11.62 -36.57 4.63
CA VAL A 69 11.05 -37.73 5.31
C VAL A 69 11.53 -39.02 4.66
N ARG A 70 11.67 -40.06 5.46
CA ARG A 70 12.04 -41.42 5.03
C ARG A 70 10.96 -42.40 5.48
N TYR A 71 10.48 -43.24 4.57
CA TYR A 71 9.42 -44.21 4.84
C TYR A 71 9.66 -45.49 4.04
N ASP A 72 9.09 -46.60 4.51
CA ASP A 72 9.16 -47.89 3.84
C ASP A 72 7.82 -48.21 3.18
N TYR A 73 7.87 -48.63 1.91
CA TYR A 73 6.69 -49.05 1.17
C TYR A 73 7.06 -50.20 0.21
N GLY A 74 6.27 -51.29 0.22
CA GLY A 74 6.51 -52.44 -0.65
C GLY A 74 7.89 -53.09 -0.48
N GLY A 75 8.45 -53.08 0.73
CA GLY A 75 9.77 -53.65 1.03
C GLY A 75 10.96 -52.81 0.55
N ARG A 76 10.73 -51.55 0.15
CA ARG A 76 11.77 -50.59 -0.25
C ARG A 76 11.66 -49.31 0.57
N THR A 77 12.81 -48.73 0.89
CA THR A 77 12.90 -47.44 1.56
C THR A 77 12.90 -46.32 0.54
N TYR A 78 12.06 -45.32 0.77
CA TYR A 78 11.95 -44.11 -0.03
C TYR A 78 12.26 -42.88 0.80
N THR A 79 12.68 -41.82 0.12
CA THR A 79 12.83 -40.49 0.70
C THR A 79 12.05 -39.48 -0.13
N ALA A 80 11.43 -38.52 0.55
CA ALA A 80 10.72 -37.43 -0.10
C ALA A 80 10.99 -36.12 0.63
N GLU A 81 11.06 -35.04 -0.14
CA GLU A 81 11.23 -33.69 0.39
C GLU A 81 9.87 -33.01 0.45
N LEU A 82 9.30 -32.90 1.64
CA LEU A 82 8.05 -32.19 1.89
C LEU A 82 8.30 -30.69 1.91
N THR A 83 7.45 -29.95 1.20
CA THR A 83 7.40 -28.50 1.23
C THR A 83 6.04 -28.02 1.73
N GLY A 84 6.08 -26.96 2.53
CA GLY A 84 4.91 -26.24 3.02
C GLY A 84 5.11 -24.74 2.85
N ALA A 85 4.03 -23.97 2.92
CA ALA A 85 4.09 -22.53 2.62
C ALA A 85 4.89 -21.71 3.65
N PHE A 86 4.92 -22.11 4.93
CA PHE A 86 5.53 -21.31 6.02
C PHE A 86 6.23 -22.14 7.11
N GLY A 87 6.79 -23.29 6.74
CA GLY A 87 7.36 -24.24 7.69
C GLY A 87 6.56 -25.52 7.74
N THR A 88 7.20 -26.61 8.14
CA THR A 88 6.53 -27.90 8.32
C THR A 88 6.08 -28.12 9.76
N GLY A 89 6.62 -27.35 10.72
CA GLY A 89 6.43 -27.59 12.15
C GLY A 89 7.02 -28.93 12.63
N LEU A 90 7.67 -29.68 11.74
CA LEU A 90 8.23 -31.00 11.99
C LEU A 90 9.70 -30.88 12.40
N ALA A 91 10.08 -31.61 13.44
CA ALA A 91 11.44 -31.76 13.92
C ALA A 91 12.05 -33.08 13.43
N VAL A 92 13.39 -33.14 13.42
CA VAL A 92 14.11 -34.38 13.14
C VAL A 92 13.78 -35.41 14.22
N GLY A 93 13.36 -36.60 13.80
CA GLY A 93 12.89 -37.66 14.69
C GLY A 93 11.37 -37.75 14.83
N ASP A 94 10.61 -36.78 14.31
CA ASP A 94 9.15 -36.89 14.26
C ASP A 94 8.72 -37.99 13.28
N HIS A 95 7.54 -38.58 13.54
CA HIS A 95 6.95 -39.66 12.76
C HIS A 95 5.58 -39.27 12.17
N PRO A 96 5.53 -38.33 11.20
CA PRO A 96 4.28 -38.00 10.53
C PRO A 96 3.77 -39.17 9.67
N THR A 97 2.44 -39.33 9.64
CA THR A 97 1.80 -40.18 8.63
C THR A 97 1.81 -39.46 7.29
N VAL A 98 2.40 -40.10 6.27
CA VAL A 98 2.36 -39.63 4.88
C VAL A 98 1.44 -40.52 4.06
N TYR A 99 0.74 -39.91 3.11
CA TYR A 99 -0.10 -40.60 2.14
C TYR A 99 0.60 -40.56 0.79
N LEU A 100 0.94 -41.74 0.27
CA LEU A 100 1.71 -41.90 -0.96
C LEU A 100 0.84 -42.43 -2.11
N ASP A 101 1.18 -42.04 -3.34
CA ASP A 101 0.63 -42.66 -4.55
C ASP A 101 1.32 -44.01 -4.80
N PRO A 102 0.62 -45.16 -4.75
CA PRO A 102 1.22 -46.47 -5.01
C PRO A 102 1.89 -46.58 -6.39
N ALA A 103 1.38 -45.83 -7.39
CA ALA A 103 1.96 -45.81 -8.73
C ALA A 103 3.24 -44.97 -8.81
N HIS A 104 3.38 -43.97 -7.93
CA HIS A 104 4.53 -43.07 -7.89
C HIS A 104 4.95 -42.81 -6.43
N PRO A 105 5.63 -43.78 -5.78
CA PRO A 105 5.89 -43.73 -4.34
C PRO A 105 6.55 -42.45 -3.86
N GLY A 106 7.40 -41.80 -4.68
CA GLY A 106 8.02 -40.51 -4.34
C GLY A 106 7.06 -39.31 -4.24
N THR A 107 5.79 -39.47 -4.63
CA THR A 107 4.74 -38.45 -4.51
C THR A 107 3.97 -38.68 -3.23
N VAL A 108 4.22 -37.84 -2.23
CA VAL A 108 3.63 -37.98 -0.89
C VAL A 108 3.02 -36.67 -0.43
N ALA A 109 2.00 -36.78 0.42
CA ALA A 109 1.38 -35.65 1.11
C ALA A 109 1.06 -35.98 2.57
N THR A 110 0.99 -34.97 3.44
CA THR A 110 0.47 -35.11 4.81
C THR A 110 -0.95 -34.55 4.90
N ALA A 111 -1.70 -34.94 5.93
CA ALA A 111 -3.04 -34.40 6.20
C ALA A 111 -3.02 -32.88 6.44
N ASP A 112 -1.90 -32.35 6.95
CA ASP A 112 -1.70 -30.93 7.23
C ASP A 112 -1.35 -30.11 5.97
N GLY A 113 -1.31 -30.74 4.80
CA GLY A 113 -1.13 -30.08 3.51
C GLY A 113 0.32 -29.93 3.05
N LEU A 114 1.27 -30.62 3.69
CA LEU A 114 2.65 -30.72 3.17
C LEU A 114 2.69 -31.70 2.00
N ALA A 115 3.49 -31.43 0.98
CA ALA A 115 3.60 -32.33 -0.17
C ALA A 115 4.97 -32.28 -0.85
N SER A 116 5.32 -33.38 -1.53
CA SER A 116 6.64 -33.56 -2.15
C SER A 116 6.80 -32.98 -3.56
N ARG A 117 5.73 -32.45 -4.16
CA ARG A 117 5.78 -31.94 -5.54
C ARG A 117 6.39 -30.54 -5.61
N ALA A 118 7.34 -30.37 -6.54
CA ALA A 118 8.04 -29.11 -6.82
C ALA A 118 7.15 -27.95 -7.34
N GLY A 119 5.82 -28.05 -7.26
CA GLY A 119 4.88 -27.03 -7.74
C GLY A 119 4.31 -26.11 -6.65
N HIS A 120 4.44 -26.46 -5.36
CA HIS A 120 3.77 -25.72 -4.28
C HIS A 120 4.35 -24.31 -4.03
N TRP A 121 5.58 -24.05 -4.47
CA TRP A 121 6.19 -22.71 -4.39
C TRP A 121 5.82 -21.79 -5.57
N LEU A 122 5.27 -22.34 -6.66
CA LEU A 122 4.98 -21.58 -7.87
C LEU A 122 3.79 -20.60 -7.71
N PRO A 123 2.67 -20.96 -7.05
CA PRO A 123 1.56 -20.05 -6.82
C PRO A 123 1.94 -18.71 -6.16
N PRO A 124 2.68 -18.67 -5.02
CA PRO A 124 3.02 -17.40 -4.38
C PRO A 124 3.94 -16.53 -5.24
N VAL A 125 4.85 -17.14 -6.02
CA VAL A 125 5.71 -16.40 -6.96
C VAL A 125 4.90 -15.76 -8.08
N LEU A 126 4.00 -16.52 -8.72
CA LEU A 126 3.12 -16.01 -9.78
C LEU A 126 2.17 -14.91 -9.28
N ALA A 127 1.60 -15.09 -8.08
CA ALA A 127 0.76 -14.08 -7.44
C ALA A 127 1.54 -12.78 -7.15
N THR A 128 2.78 -12.89 -6.69
CA THR A 128 3.66 -11.73 -6.45
C THR A 128 3.95 -10.98 -7.75
N ILE A 129 4.29 -11.69 -8.82
CA ILE A 129 4.53 -11.10 -10.15
C ILE A 129 3.25 -10.39 -10.64
N ALA A 130 2.08 -11.02 -10.49
CA ALA A 130 0.80 -10.42 -10.84
C ALA A 130 0.57 -9.09 -10.11
N GLY A 131 0.79 -9.06 -8.80
CA GLY A 131 0.63 -7.86 -7.98
C GLY A 131 1.56 -6.71 -8.39
N ILE A 132 2.86 -7.00 -8.57
CA ILE A 132 3.86 -6.01 -9.02
C ILE A 132 3.48 -5.46 -10.40
N THR A 133 3.10 -6.34 -11.34
CA THR A 133 2.75 -5.93 -12.72
C THR A 133 1.51 -5.04 -12.75
N ALA A 134 0.47 -5.37 -11.98
CA ALA A 134 -0.74 -4.54 -11.86
C ALA A 134 -0.41 -3.16 -11.27
N PHE A 135 0.41 -3.12 -10.21
CA PHE A 135 0.84 -1.89 -9.57
C PHE A 135 1.58 -0.96 -10.54
N LEU A 136 2.55 -1.50 -11.28
CA LEU A 136 3.31 -0.73 -12.27
C LEU A 136 2.42 -0.21 -13.41
N ALA A 137 1.48 -1.03 -13.90
CA ALA A 137 0.57 -0.65 -14.99
C ALA A 137 -0.36 0.51 -14.58
N ILE A 138 -0.96 0.43 -13.39
CA ILE A 138 -1.86 1.46 -12.85
C ILE A 138 -1.07 2.71 -12.46
N GLY A 139 0.03 2.55 -11.73
CA GLY A 139 0.92 3.62 -11.33
C GLY A 139 1.44 4.41 -12.53
N GLY A 140 2.00 3.73 -13.53
CA GLY A 140 2.50 4.34 -14.76
C GLY A 140 1.42 5.11 -15.53
N ARG A 141 0.19 4.58 -15.59
CA ARG A 141 -0.94 5.27 -16.23
C ARG A 141 -1.34 6.54 -15.50
N ILE A 142 -1.51 6.44 -14.18
CA ILE A 142 -1.89 7.58 -13.33
C ILE A 142 -0.84 8.67 -13.48
N VAL A 143 0.45 8.34 -13.33
CA VAL A 143 1.55 9.29 -13.49
C VAL A 143 1.50 9.97 -14.86
N THR A 144 1.29 9.23 -15.94
CA THR A 144 1.32 9.76 -17.31
C THR A 144 0.10 10.63 -17.64
N VAL A 145 -1.12 10.21 -17.30
CA VAL A 145 -2.33 11.01 -17.50
C VAL A 145 -2.27 12.31 -16.70
N ARG A 146 -1.75 12.20 -15.48
CA ARG A 146 -1.56 13.35 -14.59
C ARG A 146 -0.52 14.30 -15.20
N ARG A 147 0.61 13.79 -15.70
CA ARG A 147 1.65 14.58 -16.39
C ARG A 147 1.18 15.28 -17.67
N ARG A 148 0.33 14.62 -18.46
CA ARG A 148 -0.27 15.26 -19.64
C ARG A 148 -1.18 16.43 -19.25
N ARG A 149 -2.04 16.21 -18.25
CA ARG A 149 -2.83 17.30 -17.64
C ARG A 149 -1.97 18.37 -16.94
N TRP A 150 -0.74 18.04 -16.52
CA TRP A 150 0.18 18.98 -15.88
C TRP A 150 0.86 19.93 -16.86
N ASN A 151 1.19 19.46 -18.06
CA ASN A 151 1.85 20.29 -19.06
C ASN A 151 0.87 21.26 -19.75
N GLU A 152 -0.43 20.95 -19.70
CA GLU A 152 -1.49 21.70 -20.38
C GLU A 152 -2.24 22.67 -19.45
N ALA A 153 -2.01 22.64 -18.12
CA ALA A 153 -2.79 23.44 -17.17
C ALA A 153 -2.17 24.84 -16.93
N ARG A 154 -2.87 25.89 -17.38
CA ARG A 154 -2.63 27.30 -17.00
C ARG A 154 -3.59 27.73 -15.90
N LEU A 155 -3.22 28.77 -15.14
CA LEU A 155 -4.05 29.31 -14.06
C LEU A 155 -5.35 29.92 -14.60
N ASP A 156 -5.28 30.57 -15.76
CA ASP A 156 -6.39 31.29 -16.40
C ASP A 156 -7.45 30.34 -16.98
N ASP A 157 -7.08 29.10 -17.29
CA ASP A 157 -7.96 28.09 -17.87
C ASP A 157 -8.73 27.28 -16.81
N MET A 158 -8.50 27.53 -15.52
CA MET A 158 -9.22 26.82 -14.48
C MET A 158 -10.62 27.42 -14.30
N PRO A 159 -11.70 26.63 -14.47
CA PRO A 159 -13.05 27.12 -14.22
C PRO A 159 -13.12 27.63 -12.79
N GLU A 160 -13.78 28.78 -12.59
CA GLU A 160 -14.04 29.32 -11.26
C GLU A 160 -14.58 28.17 -10.40
N PRO A 161 -13.91 27.83 -9.28
CA PRO A 161 -14.33 26.71 -8.49
C PRO A 161 -15.78 26.95 -8.07
N GLU A 162 -16.65 25.97 -8.29
CA GLU A 162 -18.01 26.00 -7.78
C GLU A 162 -17.93 25.93 -6.25
N VAL A 163 -17.83 27.12 -5.64
CA VAL A 163 -17.68 27.27 -4.20
C VAL A 163 -19.06 27.03 -3.59
N GLN A 164 -19.33 25.79 -3.18
CA GLN A 164 -20.41 25.50 -2.23
C GLN A 164 -20.03 26.04 -0.85
N GLY A 165 -20.00 27.36 -0.71
CA GLY A 165 -19.90 28.05 0.55
C GLY A 165 -21.29 28.10 1.17
N ARG A 166 -21.52 27.34 2.24
CA ARG A 166 -22.56 27.73 3.20
C ARG A 166 -22.11 29.12 3.68
N ARG A 167 -22.91 30.18 3.45
CA ARG A 167 -22.61 31.65 3.47
C ARG A 167 -21.53 32.23 4.44
N SER A 168 -20.98 31.46 5.37
CA SER A 168 -19.98 31.84 6.36
C SER A 168 -18.76 30.91 6.48
N ARG A 169 -18.65 29.85 5.66
CA ARG A 169 -17.56 28.87 5.80
C ARG A 169 -17.18 28.17 4.50
N GLY A 170 -15.92 28.28 4.14
CA GLY A 170 -15.27 27.51 3.07
C GLY A 170 -14.36 26.42 3.62
N VAL A 171 -14.32 25.25 2.96
CA VAL A 171 -13.37 24.18 3.29
C VAL A 171 -12.67 23.69 2.03
N VAL A 172 -11.35 23.91 1.97
CA VAL A 172 -10.49 23.25 0.99
C VAL A 172 -9.95 21.99 1.63
N ARG A 173 -10.42 20.83 1.17
CA ARG A 173 -9.80 19.55 1.50
C ARG A 173 -8.77 19.21 0.43
N ARG A 174 -7.55 18.85 0.85
CA ARG A 174 -6.63 18.14 -0.02
C ARG A 174 -7.23 16.76 -0.30
N ARG A 175 -7.55 16.46 -1.56
CA ARG A 175 -7.78 15.09 -2.03
C ARG A 175 -6.47 14.60 -2.61
N ASP A 176 -5.72 13.83 -1.82
CA ASP A 176 -4.55 13.15 -2.33
C ASP A 176 -4.98 11.85 -3.00
N GLY A 177 -5.08 11.90 -4.33
CA GLY A 177 -5.44 10.73 -5.12
C GLY A 177 -4.43 9.60 -4.97
N PHE A 178 -3.15 9.91 -4.71
CA PHE A 178 -2.13 8.87 -4.54
C PHE A 178 -2.32 8.11 -3.22
N ALA A 179 -2.50 8.84 -2.11
CA ALA A 179 -2.82 8.22 -0.82
C ALA A 179 -4.11 7.38 -0.90
N SER A 180 -5.14 7.90 -1.57
CA SER A 180 -6.42 7.18 -1.73
C SER A 180 -6.25 5.90 -2.56
N VAL A 181 -5.43 5.94 -3.62
CA VAL A 181 -5.10 4.77 -4.44
C VAL A 181 -4.28 3.77 -3.65
N MET A 182 -3.28 4.20 -2.88
CA MET A 182 -2.50 3.29 -2.03
C MET A 182 -3.37 2.60 -0.99
N VAL A 183 -4.25 3.34 -0.33
CA VAL A 183 -5.22 2.76 0.61
C VAL A 183 -6.14 1.78 -0.11
N ALA A 184 -6.63 2.09 -1.31
CA ALA A 184 -7.47 1.17 -2.08
C ALA A 184 -6.73 -0.09 -2.51
N VAL A 185 -5.48 0.04 -2.98
CA VAL A 185 -4.62 -1.11 -3.35
C VAL A 185 -4.41 -2.00 -2.13
N ILE A 186 -4.10 -1.43 -0.98
CA ILE A 186 -3.88 -2.20 0.26
C ILE A 186 -5.20 -2.83 0.76
N ALA A 187 -6.30 -2.08 0.72
CA ALA A 187 -7.62 -2.56 1.13
C ALA A 187 -8.16 -3.67 0.21
N VAL A 188 -7.65 -3.81 -1.01
CA VAL A 188 -7.96 -4.92 -1.92
C VAL A 188 -6.95 -6.07 -1.75
N ALA A 189 -5.66 -5.75 -1.59
CA ALA A 189 -4.61 -6.75 -1.42
C ALA A 189 -4.79 -7.60 -0.15
N VAL A 190 -5.22 -7.00 0.96
CA VAL A 190 -5.45 -7.72 2.23
C VAL A 190 -6.58 -8.77 2.13
N PRO A 191 -7.79 -8.45 1.64
CA PRO A 191 -8.82 -9.47 1.47
C PRO A 191 -8.49 -10.52 0.41
N ILE A 192 -7.75 -10.16 -0.66
CA ILE A 192 -7.27 -11.18 -1.62
C ILE A 192 -6.31 -12.14 -0.93
N ALA A 193 -5.36 -11.64 -0.13
CA ALA A 193 -4.51 -12.50 0.69
C ALA A 193 -5.34 -13.35 1.66
N ALA A 194 -6.39 -12.79 2.26
CA ALA A 194 -7.28 -13.49 3.20
C ALA A 194 -8.07 -14.66 2.59
N VAL A 195 -8.32 -14.63 1.29
CA VAL A 195 -9.10 -15.67 0.58
C VAL A 195 -8.19 -16.73 -0.05
N VAL A 196 -6.94 -16.36 -0.37
CA VAL A 196 -6.04 -17.20 -1.17
C VAL A 196 -5.01 -17.94 -0.30
N ASP A 197 -4.66 -17.41 0.86
CA ASP A 197 -3.59 -17.96 1.71
C ASP A 197 -4.10 -18.48 3.07
N PRO A 198 -3.34 -19.38 3.74
CA PRO A 198 -3.55 -19.72 5.14
C PRO A 198 -3.52 -18.46 6.03
N PRO A 199 -4.21 -18.46 7.19
CA PRO A 199 -4.39 -17.29 8.06
C PRO A 199 -3.09 -16.57 8.46
N GLU A 200 -1.96 -17.28 8.41
CA GLU A 200 -0.62 -16.78 8.71
C GLU A 200 -0.07 -15.80 7.66
N THR A 201 -0.26 -16.07 6.37
CA THR A 201 0.19 -15.15 5.30
C THR A 201 -0.65 -13.89 5.30
N VAL A 202 -1.94 -14.02 5.62
CA VAL A 202 -2.84 -12.89 5.85
C VAL A 202 -2.33 -12.02 6.98
N ALA A 203 -1.87 -12.62 8.07
CA ALA A 203 -1.32 -11.89 9.21
C ALA A 203 -0.03 -11.13 8.85
N VAL A 204 0.87 -11.73 8.06
CA VAL A 204 2.10 -11.07 7.59
C VAL A 204 1.81 -9.95 6.60
N VAL A 205 0.95 -10.20 5.60
CA VAL A 205 0.57 -9.22 4.57
C VAL A 205 -0.22 -8.06 5.17
N ALA A 206 -1.20 -8.36 6.04
CA ALA A 206 -1.93 -7.35 6.80
C ALA A 206 -1.00 -6.58 7.74
N GLY A 207 -0.12 -7.28 8.47
CA GLY A 207 0.89 -6.69 9.33
C GLY A 207 1.75 -5.67 8.58
N LEU A 208 2.24 -6.01 7.39
CA LEU A 208 3.12 -5.12 6.61
C LEU A 208 2.38 -3.99 5.89
N LEU A 209 1.19 -4.27 5.33
CA LEU A 209 0.49 -3.31 4.48
C LEU A 209 -0.41 -2.35 5.24
N ILE A 210 -1.02 -2.77 6.35
CA ILE A 210 -1.92 -1.89 7.14
C ILE A 210 -1.19 -0.64 7.69
N PRO A 211 0.01 -0.71 8.27
CA PRO A 211 0.73 0.48 8.75
C PRO A 211 1.09 1.42 7.60
N VAL A 212 1.47 0.85 6.45
CA VAL A 212 1.76 1.61 5.23
C VAL A 212 0.48 2.31 4.75
N ALA A 213 -0.66 1.63 4.72
CA ALA A 213 -1.96 2.23 4.41
C ALA A 213 -2.33 3.32 5.42
N ILE A 214 -2.12 3.10 6.71
CA ILE A 214 -2.42 4.08 7.76
C ILE A 214 -1.50 5.31 7.63
N ALA A 215 -0.21 5.12 7.38
CA ALA A 215 0.71 6.22 7.11
C ALA A 215 0.23 7.03 5.90
N PHE A 216 -0.08 6.37 4.77
CA PHE A 216 -0.62 7.04 3.59
C PHE A 216 -1.99 7.68 3.83
N TYR A 217 -2.86 7.07 4.63
CA TYR A 217 -4.17 7.62 4.99
C TYR A 217 -4.04 8.88 5.86
N LEU A 218 -3.19 8.85 6.89
CA LEU A 218 -2.89 10.01 7.74
C LEU A 218 -2.26 11.15 6.93
N LEU A 219 -1.42 10.82 5.94
CA LEU A 219 -0.89 11.76 4.95
C LEU A 219 -1.98 12.35 4.04
N GLY A 220 -2.95 11.54 3.61
CA GLY A 220 -4.11 11.98 2.84
C GLY A 220 -5.03 12.93 3.61
N LEU A 221 -5.11 12.75 4.94
CA LEU A 221 -5.87 13.61 5.86
C LEU A 221 -5.11 14.89 6.28
N ALA A 222 -3.82 15.01 5.91
CA ALA A 222 -2.90 15.91 6.56
C ALA A 222 -3.12 17.40 6.27
N VAL A 223 -3.76 17.82 5.18
CA VAL A 223 -3.90 19.26 4.88
C VAL A 223 -5.33 19.65 4.57
N LYS A 224 -5.96 20.35 5.52
CA LYS A 224 -7.29 20.96 5.37
C LYS A 224 -7.19 22.44 5.67
N ILE A 225 -7.67 23.27 4.75
CA ILE A 225 -7.76 24.72 4.95
C ILE A 225 -9.23 25.06 5.16
N VAL A 226 -9.52 25.70 6.28
CA VAL A 226 -10.86 26.20 6.60
C VAL A 226 -10.80 27.72 6.59
N ILE A 227 -11.59 28.35 5.74
CA ILE A 227 -11.67 29.80 5.63
C ILE A 227 -13.01 30.22 6.23
N THR A 228 -12.93 31.12 7.20
CA THR A 228 -14.07 31.74 7.89
C THR A 228 -13.89 33.27 7.87
N PRO A 229 -14.95 34.07 8.08
CA PRO A 229 -14.85 35.53 8.10
C PRO A 229 -13.75 36.06 9.03
N ARG A 230 -13.57 35.41 10.19
CA ARG A 230 -12.62 35.82 11.23
C ARG A 230 -11.19 35.32 11.00
N ARG A 231 -11.03 34.12 10.44
CA ARG A 231 -9.72 33.44 10.35
C ARG A 231 -9.63 32.41 9.23
N LEU A 232 -8.40 32.21 8.75
CA LEU A 232 -7.97 31.03 8.01
C LEU A 232 -7.36 30.03 9.00
N SER A 233 -7.86 28.80 8.99
CA SER A 233 -7.32 27.70 9.80
C SER A 233 -6.67 26.68 8.88
N LEU A 234 -5.34 26.57 8.95
CA LEU A 234 -4.58 25.53 8.28
C LEU A 234 -4.41 24.36 9.25
N HIS A 235 -5.12 23.27 8.99
CA HIS A 235 -4.92 22.01 9.70
C HIS A 235 -3.85 21.21 8.96
N THR A 236 -2.70 21.02 9.60
CA THR A 236 -1.68 20.06 9.17
C THR A 236 -1.91 18.69 9.85
N ALA A 237 -1.02 17.72 9.65
CA ALA A 237 -1.11 16.40 10.30
C ALA A 237 -1.16 16.53 11.82
N PHE A 238 -0.26 17.34 12.40
CA PHE A 238 -0.04 17.41 13.84
C PHE A 238 -0.37 18.77 14.46
N ARG A 239 -0.53 19.81 13.65
CA ARG A 239 -0.74 21.18 14.12
C ARG A 239 -1.91 21.84 13.42
N VAL A 240 -2.48 22.85 14.07
CA VAL A 240 -3.45 23.76 13.48
C VAL A 240 -2.90 25.17 13.63
N TYR A 241 -2.78 25.87 12.51
CA TYR A 241 -2.40 27.28 12.46
C TYR A 241 -3.66 28.10 12.23
N HIS A 242 -3.96 29.02 13.14
CA HIS A 242 -5.04 29.98 12.99
C HIS A 242 -4.45 31.33 12.62
N VAL A 243 -4.72 31.79 11.40
CA VAL A 243 -4.30 33.10 10.89
C VAL A 243 -5.53 34.02 10.81
N PRO A 244 -5.56 35.14 11.54
CA PRO A 244 -6.60 36.16 11.42
C PRO A 244 -6.79 36.62 9.97
N ARG A 245 -8.04 36.82 9.54
CA ARG A 245 -8.34 37.09 8.13
C ARG A 245 -7.71 38.40 7.62
N HIS A 246 -7.63 39.42 8.47
CA HIS A 246 -7.09 40.75 8.15
C HIS A 246 -5.57 40.76 7.93
N LEU A 247 -4.85 39.74 8.41
CA LEU A 247 -3.41 39.62 8.18
C LEU A 247 -3.09 38.97 6.83
N ILE A 248 -4.06 38.40 6.12
CA ILE A 248 -3.80 37.65 4.89
C ILE A 248 -3.70 38.62 3.71
N GLY A 249 -2.48 38.84 3.22
CA GLY A 249 -2.19 39.78 2.14
C GLY A 249 -2.28 39.17 0.73
N GLY A 250 -2.26 37.84 0.60
CA GLY A 250 -2.33 37.19 -0.69
C GLY A 250 -1.91 35.72 -0.65
N VAL A 251 -1.97 35.08 -1.81
CA VAL A 251 -1.55 33.69 -2.01
C VAL A 251 -0.62 33.65 -3.21
N ASP A 252 0.61 33.24 -3.00
CA ASP A 252 1.62 33.11 -4.03
C ASP A 252 2.00 31.63 -4.19
N LEU A 253 2.41 31.27 -5.42
CA LEU A 253 2.99 29.97 -5.71
C LEU A 253 4.49 30.03 -5.41
N ALA A 254 5.02 29.01 -4.75
CA ALA A 254 6.45 28.84 -4.58
C ALA A 254 6.94 27.62 -5.35
N ASP A 255 8.20 27.66 -5.80
CA ASP A 255 8.80 26.54 -6.52
C ASP A 255 9.06 25.31 -5.61
N ASP A 256 9.01 25.50 -4.29
CA ASP A 256 9.36 24.49 -3.28
C ASP A 256 8.19 23.59 -2.83
N ASP A 257 7.19 23.28 -3.67
CA ASP A 257 6.00 22.47 -3.28
C ASP A 257 5.06 23.10 -2.23
N HIS A 258 5.24 24.37 -1.94
CA HIS A 258 4.40 25.11 -1.01
C HIS A 258 3.53 26.14 -1.74
N VAL A 259 2.28 26.28 -1.30
CA VAL A 259 1.52 27.50 -1.53
C VAL A 259 1.85 28.44 -0.39
N ARG A 260 2.39 29.62 -0.70
CA ARG A 260 2.76 30.62 0.31
C ARG A 260 1.56 31.54 0.51
N VAL A 261 1.00 31.54 1.71
CA VAL A 261 0.03 32.55 2.11
C VAL A 261 0.81 33.71 2.72
N ARG A 262 0.75 34.90 2.10
CA ARG A 262 1.36 36.11 2.65
C ARG A 262 0.58 36.54 3.89
N VAL A 263 1.30 36.70 5.00
CA VAL A 263 0.72 37.12 6.29
C VAL A 263 1.44 38.37 6.74
N ALA A 264 0.73 39.47 6.94
CA ALA A 264 1.30 40.73 7.42
C ALA A 264 2.06 40.53 8.74
N GLY A 265 3.29 41.05 8.83
CA GLY A 265 4.16 40.87 9.99
C GLY A 265 4.89 39.52 10.07
N TYR A 266 4.68 38.61 9.12
CA TYR A 266 5.35 37.31 9.06
C TYR A 266 5.91 37.06 7.66
N ARG A 267 6.96 36.23 7.53
CA ARG A 267 7.59 35.94 6.21
C ARG A 267 6.60 35.34 5.21
N HIS A 268 5.94 34.24 5.57
CA HIS A 268 4.89 33.56 4.81
C HIS A 268 4.45 32.31 5.57
N LEU A 269 3.18 31.92 5.43
CA LEU A 269 2.72 30.60 5.85
C LEU A 269 2.87 29.64 4.68
N ALA A 270 3.86 28.76 4.75
CA ALA A 270 4.09 27.72 3.76
C ALA A 270 3.06 26.60 3.95
N VAL A 271 2.20 26.39 2.97
CA VAL A 271 1.22 25.30 2.97
C VAL A 271 1.73 24.19 2.06
N PRO A 272 2.16 23.04 2.60
CA PRO A 272 2.70 21.95 1.81
C PRO A 272 1.61 21.37 0.91
N MET A 273 1.87 21.38 -0.39
CA MET A 273 0.97 20.85 -1.42
C MET A 273 1.62 19.64 -2.08
N GLY A 274 0.94 18.50 -2.05
CA GLY A 274 1.45 17.27 -2.65
C GLY A 274 2.27 16.39 -1.69
N VAL A 275 2.56 15.18 -2.15
CA VAL A 275 3.21 14.11 -1.36
C VAL A 275 4.69 14.41 -1.14
N SER A 276 5.33 15.08 -2.10
CA SER A 276 6.75 15.44 -2.07
C SER A 276 7.13 16.29 -0.86
N ALA A 277 6.28 17.25 -0.47
CA ALA A 277 6.51 18.10 0.70
C ALA A 277 6.53 17.35 2.05
N VAL A 278 6.11 16.07 2.09
CA VAL A 278 6.13 15.29 3.34
C VAL A 278 7.27 14.28 3.39
N TRP A 279 7.76 13.82 2.24
CA TRP A 279 8.74 12.74 2.19
C TRP A 279 10.15 13.22 1.88
N ASP A 280 10.33 14.49 1.48
CA ASP A 280 11.60 15.05 1.01
C ASP A 280 12.29 14.17 -0.06
N VAL A 281 11.51 13.28 -0.69
CA VAL A 281 12.01 12.41 -1.74
C VAL A 281 12.08 13.28 -2.98
N PRO A 282 13.21 13.26 -3.72
CA PRO A 282 13.36 13.89 -5.03
C PRO A 282 12.55 13.14 -6.08
N ILE A 283 11.24 13.00 -5.83
CA ILE A 283 10.27 12.61 -6.83
C ILE A 283 9.96 13.87 -7.62
N ASP A 284 10.94 14.35 -8.39
CA ASP A 284 11.02 15.71 -8.93
C ASP A 284 9.89 16.12 -9.88
N ARG A 285 8.88 15.26 -10.05
CA ARG A 285 7.82 15.42 -11.04
C ARG A 285 6.44 14.96 -10.57
N LEU A 286 6.27 14.40 -9.36
CA LEU A 286 4.96 13.89 -8.93
C LEU A 286 4.11 14.98 -8.24
N ASN A 287 3.37 15.75 -9.05
CA ASN A 287 2.22 16.58 -8.65
C ASN A 287 2.46 17.90 -7.93
N ARG A 288 3.66 18.45 -8.06
CA ARG A 288 4.08 19.73 -7.46
C ARG A 288 3.16 20.90 -7.84
N ARG A 289 3.23 21.34 -9.10
CA ARG A 289 2.57 22.57 -9.60
C ARG A 289 1.03 22.62 -9.57
N PRO A 290 0.29 21.62 -10.04
CA PRO A 290 -1.17 21.75 -10.19
C PRO A 290 -1.96 21.45 -8.93
N ALA A 291 -1.37 20.74 -7.95
CA ALA A 291 -1.92 20.75 -6.61
C ALA A 291 -1.82 22.14 -6.00
N GLN A 292 -0.68 22.82 -6.18
CA GLN A 292 -0.51 24.21 -5.75
C GLN A 292 -1.46 25.14 -6.49
N LEU A 293 -1.56 25.07 -7.82
CA LEU A 293 -2.46 25.92 -8.61
C LEU A 293 -3.93 25.74 -8.20
N ARG A 294 -4.41 24.50 -8.08
CA ARG A 294 -5.79 24.22 -7.65
C ARG A 294 -6.05 24.65 -6.21
N ALA A 295 -5.09 24.42 -5.31
CA ALA A 295 -5.23 24.84 -3.93
C ALA A 295 -5.20 26.38 -3.86
N ALA A 296 -4.29 27.05 -4.54
CA ALA A 296 -4.18 28.50 -4.62
C ALA A 296 -5.46 29.11 -5.19
N ALA A 297 -5.96 28.65 -6.34
CA ALA A 297 -7.21 29.13 -6.93
C ALA A 297 -8.42 28.90 -6.01
N LYS A 298 -8.51 27.74 -5.34
CA LYS A 298 -9.58 27.49 -4.36
C LYS A 298 -9.47 28.36 -3.12
N ILE A 299 -8.25 28.59 -2.63
CA ILE A 299 -8.01 29.50 -1.51
C ILE A 299 -8.42 30.90 -1.95
N LEU A 300 -7.91 31.42 -3.06
CA LEU A 300 -8.25 32.74 -3.61
C LEU A 300 -9.75 32.92 -3.82
N GLY A 301 -10.42 31.96 -4.46
CA GLY A 301 -11.87 31.98 -4.65
C GLY A 301 -12.65 31.99 -3.33
N LEU A 302 -12.21 31.20 -2.33
CA LEU A 302 -12.82 31.23 -0.99
C LEU A 302 -12.52 32.51 -0.22
N LEU A 303 -11.33 33.08 -0.40
CA LEU A 303 -10.93 34.34 0.20
C LEU A 303 -11.76 35.50 -0.37
N ALA A 304 -12.13 35.44 -1.66
CA ALA A 304 -13.04 36.38 -2.30
C ALA A 304 -14.51 36.16 -1.88
N ALA A 305 -14.96 34.90 -1.81
CA ALA A 305 -16.35 34.56 -1.50
C ALA A 305 -16.73 34.73 -0.01
N VAL A 306 -15.77 34.71 0.91
CA VAL A 306 -16.00 34.85 2.36
C VAL A 306 -15.49 36.21 2.83
N PRO A 307 -16.37 37.20 3.08
CA PRO A 307 -15.97 38.54 3.49
C PRO A 307 -15.25 38.52 4.84
N ALA A 308 -14.25 39.39 4.98
CA ALA A 308 -13.42 39.46 6.19
C ALA A 308 -14.11 40.24 7.30
N GLU A 309 -14.21 39.65 8.49
CA GLU A 309 -14.52 40.36 9.73
C GLU A 309 -13.20 40.85 10.36
N ARG A 310 -13.15 42.13 10.76
CA ARG A 310 -12.02 42.63 11.55
C ARG A 310 -12.08 42.01 12.95
N THR A 311 -11.08 41.21 13.27
CA THR A 311 -10.88 40.66 14.61
C THR A 311 -9.48 40.99 15.07
N LEU A 312 -9.34 41.51 16.29
CA LEU A 312 -8.06 41.65 16.97
C LEU A 312 -7.59 40.26 17.41
N GLY A 313 -6.39 39.86 16.99
CA GLY A 313 -5.79 38.62 17.45
C GLY A 313 -4.54 38.26 16.67
N ASP A 314 -3.67 37.49 17.32
CA ASP A 314 -2.43 36.98 16.74
C ASP A 314 -2.59 35.59 16.14
N VAL A 315 -1.56 35.17 15.40
CA VAL A 315 -1.47 33.82 14.86
C VAL A 315 -1.34 32.82 16.03
N ARG A 316 -2.28 31.89 16.15
CA ARG A 316 -2.26 30.84 17.19
C ARG A 316 -2.00 29.46 16.61
N THR A 317 -1.11 28.72 17.24
CA THR A 317 -0.80 27.32 16.94
C THR A 317 -1.38 26.40 18.01
N ARG A 318 -2.01 25.30 17.60
CA ARG A 318 -2.52 24.25 18.51
C ARG A 318 -2.14 22.85 18.03
N PRO A 319 -1.76 21.92 18.92
CA PRO A 319 -1.52 20.52 18.56
C PRO A 319 -2.83 19.78 18.24
N ARG A 320 -2.75 18.75 17.38
CA ARG A 320 -3.86 17.83 17.06
C ARG A 320 -3.71 16.52 17.83
N PHE A 321 -3.95 16.57 19.14
CA PHE A 321 -3.81 15.40 20.02
C PHE A 321 -4.52 14.15 19.50
N PHE A 322 -5.76 14.28 18.97
CA PHE A 322 -6.48 13.15 18.40
C PHE A 322 -5.73 12.44 17.26
N THR A 323 -5.18 13.20 16.31
CA THR A 323 -4.42 12.61 15.19
C THR A 323 -3.12 11.95 15.69
N ILE A 324 -2.47 12.55 16.70
CA ILE A 324 -1.25 12.01 17.31
C ILE A 324 -1.56 10.68 18.01
N VAL A 325 -2.60 10.64 18.84
CA VAL A 325 -3.04 9.43 19.55
C VAL A 325 -3.43 8.32 18.56
N LEU A 326 -4.17 8.65 17.49
CA LEU A 326 -4.53 7.67 16.46
C LEU A 326 -3.29 7.09 15.75
N GLY A 327 -2.29 7.93 15.46
CA GLY A 327 -1.02 7.49 14.89
C GLY A 327 -0.23 6.57 15.83
N LEU A 328 -0.19 6.90 17.12
CA LEU A 328 0.46 6.06 18.15
C LEU A 328 -0.25 4.72 18.34
N LEU A 329 -1.59 4.72 18.40
CA LEU A 329 -2.37 3.49 18.50
C LEU A 329 -2.13 2.59 17.30
N ALA A 330 -2.19 3.13 16.08
CA ALA A 330 -1.92 2.39 14.85
C ALA A 330 -0.51 1.74 14.86
N GLY A 331 0.52 2.51 15.22
CA GLY A 331 1.89 2.01 15.35
C GLY A 331 2.04 0.94 16.45
N GLY A 332 1.34 1.12 17.57
CA GLY A 332 1.30 0.15 18.67
C GLY A 332 0.67 -1.18 18.26
N THR A 333 -0.49 -1.17 17.59
CA THR A 333 -1.12 -2.39 17.06
C THR A 333 -0.20 -3.14 16.10
N PHE A 334 0.54 -2.42 15.24
CA PHE A 334 1.50 -3.05 14.34
C PHE A 334 2.61 -3.79 15.09
N ALA A 335 3.22 -3.14 16.09
CA ALA A 335 4.28 -3.75 16.88
C ALA A 335 3.79 -5.02 17.59
N VAL A 336 2.56 -5.01 18.10
CA VAL A 336 1.93 -6.18 18.75
C VAL A 336 1.69 -7.30 17.73
N VAL A 337 1.12 -7.00 16.56
CA VAL A 337 0.87 -8.03 15.52
C VAL A 337 2.18 -8.66 15.04
N VAL A 338 3.21 -7.87 14.76
CA VAL A 338 4.53 -8.38 14.36
C VAL A 338 5.17 -9.24 15.45
N ALA A 339 5.12 -8.79 16.72
CA ALA A 339 5.65 -9.56 17.84
C ALA A 339 4.90 -10.88 18.05
N SER A 340 3.58 -10.89 17.80
CA SER A 340 2.74 -12.10 17.91
C SER A 340 3.10 -13.12 16.83
N VAL A 341 3.25 -12.67 15.58
CA VAL A 341 3.61 -13.52 14.44
C VAL A 341 5.03 -14.07 14.58
N LEU A 342 5.98 -13.24 15.01
CA LEU A 342 7.38 -13.67 15.22
C LEU A 342 7.57 -14.51 16.48
N GLY A 343 6.73 -14.31 17.51
CA GLY A 343 6.76 -15.06 18.76
C GLY A 343 6.08 -16.43 18.67
N ALA A 344 5.05 -16.57 17.84
CA ALA A 344 4.31 -17.83 17.67
C ALA A 344 5.15 -18.93 17.00
N GLY A 345 6.19 -18.59 16.22
CA GLY A 345 7.10 -19.57 15.59
C GLY A 345 8.24 -20.09 16.47
N ARG A 346 8.22 -19.79 17.78
CA ARG A 346 9.28 -20.20 18.74
C ARG A 346 8.80 -21.13 19.85
N VAL A 347 7.56 -21.61 19.79
CA VAL A 347 6.99 -22.53 20.78
C VAL A 347 6.92 -23.93 20.22
#